data_AF-A0A5J4X6P9-F1
#
_entry.id   AF-A0A5J4X6P9-F1
#
_cell.length_a   1.000
_cell.length_b   1.000
_cell.length_c   1.000
_cell.angle_alpha   90.00
_cell.angle_beta   90.00
_cell.angle_gamma   90.00
#
_symmetry.space_group_name_H-M   'P 1'
#
loop_
_entity.id
_entity.type
_entity.pdbx_description
1 polymer ?
#
loop_
_entity_poly.entity_id
_entity_poly.type
_entity_poly.pdbx_seq_one_letter_code
_entity_poly.pdbx_strand_id
1 'polypeptide(L)'
;GGELIITNLKLEFKNINENIVSQLVSFINNGGHLQVRKTQIADVTFRRGNSLFGADNANTISLVDCKFSRIHIGHNDTYKETNHIVQSTNISIINCKFTDVENALIGGIINNVNSNQNLLVQQSSFKNCLNSKLASITSNQQHADIQSGNAQFIDTTFEDCTSSDFGGAVNFRSDGYISITDCKFYNCISFEGKGGALYITGTGKHTILNCKFEDCSANGQQIAEGGSIFIQGGINTIEDSEFKQSKATVSIKDKDQYEYDDSVSRGGAIMAVDWQDGSRIVNSEFTQNEADFGGAIYLDSYSTESRVEIVDSEFKNNKATFEGGAIQSRYTTLLHLDDVQFTWNQASVDNKGNDLHFSDINNNPEYIEKPNMVQIQQNLLTNCKSKTAEPRVCIDGYGCQYGWLPDNNSSIWPTWAIILIVLGGITLCCIYGLICVGCCFKQIQKVVLGNKAENEKNQFSLSRNVEEGRRNTNRTEQIQPPQINNNNNNNDRIVVRVPQYDDFHHDDQDQQQVRSIFQLPLLQQQPNNAHNCPDYNMTSTAVRPNQVESEQISINMLE
;
A
#
# COMPACT_ATOMS: atom_id res chain seq x y z
N GLY A 1 -18.69 37.06 -30.99
CA GLY A 1 -19.47 35.83 -31.03
C GLY A 1 -19.64 35.44 -32.47
N GLY A 2 -19.29 34.21 -32.81
CA GLY A 2 -19.34 33.64 -34.16
C GLY A 2 -18.63 32.29 -34.16
N GLU A 3 -18.90 31.45 -35.14
CA GLU A 3 -18.26 30.14 -35.31
C GLU A 3 -17.23 30.20 -36.44
N LEU A 4 -16.01 29.72 -36.18
CA LEU A 4 -14.97 29.52 -37.18
C LEU A 4 -14.68 28.02 -37.29
N ILE A 5 -14.97 27.45 -38.46
CA ILE A 5 -14.67 26.04 -38.77
C ILE A 5 -13.48 25.99 -39.74
N ILE A 6 -12.36 25.48 -39.26
CA ILE A 6 -11.17 25.15 -40.06
C ILE A 6 -11.26 23.66 -40.40
N THR A 7 -11.15 23.29 -41.68
CA THR A 7 -11.12 21.88 -42.10
C THR A 7 -9.97 21.58 -43.05
N ASN A 8 -9.34 20.41 -42.89
CA ASN A 8 -8.28 19.90 -43.77
C ASN A 8 -7.11 20.89 -43.95
N LEU A 9 -6.79 21.69 -42.92
CA LEU A 9 -5.72 22.67 -43.02
C LEU A 9 -4.36 21.98 -43.16
N LYS A 10 -3.54 22.51 -44.06
CA LYS A 10 -2.13 22.17 -44.28
C LYS A 10 -1.33 23.47 -44.26
N LEU A 11 -0.15 23.44 -43.65
CA LEU A 11 0.82 24.53 -43.70
C LEU A 11 1.95 24.16 -44.68
N GLU A 12 2.41 25.12 -45.47
CA GLU A 12 3.51 24.94 -46.43
C GLU A 12 4.50 26.10 -46.30
N PHE A 13 5.74 25.79 -45.90
CA PHE A 13 6.79 26.78 -45.68
C PHE A 13 7.78 26.79 -46.85
N LYS A 14 8.09 27.98 -47.37
CA LYS A 14 9.03 28.14 -48.50
C LYS A 14 10.49 27.82 -48.12
N ASN A 15 10.85 28.06 -46.86
CA ASN A 15 12.10 27.62 -46.26
C ASN A 15 11.75 26.74 -45.04
N ILE A 16 12.21 25.49 -45.03
CA ILE A 16 11.95 24.56 -43.92
C ILE A 16 12.61 25.00 -42.60
N ASN A 17 13.67 25.83 -42.68
CA ASN A 17 14.35 26.41 -41.53
C ASN A 17 13.63 27.66 -40.97
N GLU A 18 12.51 28.06 -41.57
CA GLU A 18 11.66 29.18 -41.16
C GLU A 18 10.22 28.69 -40.85
N ASN A 19 10.07 27.45 -40.37
CA ASN A 19 8.80 26.82 -39.99
C ASN A 19 8.19 27.40 -38.69
N ILE A 20 8.36 28.71 -38.45
CA ILE A 20 7.98 29.40 -37.22
C ILE A 20 6.61 30.05 -37.39
N VAL A 21 5.67 29.71 -36.51
CA VAL A 21 4.33 30.30 -36.44
C VAL A 21 4.10 30.88 -35.05
N SER A 22 3.37 32.00 -34.94
CA SER A 22 2.95 32.53 -33.63
C SER A 22 1.63 31.92 -33.17
N GLN A 23 0.58 32.04 -33.97
CA GLN A 23 -0.80 31.68 -33.65
C GLN A 23 -1.57 31.57 -34.97
N LEU A 24 -2.49 30.62 -35.14
CA LEU A 24 -3.32 30.54 -36.36
C LEU A 24 -4.67 31.25 -36.24
N VAL A 25 -5.21 31.35 -35.02
CA VAL A 25 -6.53 31.94 -34.74
C VAL A 25 -6.44 32.81 -33.49
N SER A 26 -7.01 34.01 -33.55
CA SER A 26 -7.26 34.89 -32.40
C SER A 26 -8.69 35.44 -32.51
N PHE A 27 -9.39 35.60 -31.40
CA PHE A 27 -10.69 36.27 -31.35
C PHE A 27 -10.54 37.63 -30.68
N ILE A 28 -11.15 38.66 -31.30
CA ILE A 28 -11.35 39.96 -30.65
C ILE A 28 -12.33 39.84 -29.47
N ASN A 29 -12.38 40.86 -28.61
CA ASN A 29 -13.11 40.94 -27.33
C ASN A 29 -14.56 40.40 -27.30
N ASN A 30 -15.23 40.31 -28.44
CA ASN A 30 -16.58 39.74 -28.56
C ASN A 30 -16.59 38.19 -28.52
N GLY A 31 -15.44 37.54 -28.55
CA GLY A 31 -15.24 36.09 -28.48
C GLY A 31 -15.76 35.28 -29.67
N GLY A 32 -15.63 33.95 -29.58
CA GLY A 32 -16.11 33.02 -30.61
C GLY A 32 -15.86 31.54 -30.30
N HIS A 33 -16.39 30.70 -31.18
CA HIS A 33 -16.26 29.24 -31.14
C HIS A 33 -15.33 28.79 -32.27
N LEU A 34 -14.22 28.13 -31.92
CA LEU A 34 -13.30 27.55 -32.90
C LEU A 34 -13.53 26.04 -32.99
N GLN A 35 -13.65 25.54 -34.22
CA GLN A 35 -13.60 24.12 -34.51
C GLN A 35 -12.54 23.84 -35.57
N VAL A 36 -11.70 22.85 -35.33
CA VAL A 36 -10.66 22.38 -36.25
C VAL A 36 -10.94 20.91 -36.53
N ARG A 37 -11.20 20.55 -37.79
CA ARG A 37 -11.61 19.20 -38.19
C ARG A 37 -10.71 18.63 -39.28
N LYS A 38 -10.22 17.39 -39.11
CA LYS A 38 -9.43 16.65 -40.13
C LYS A 38 -8.14 17.35 -40.58
N THR A 39 -7.62 18.25 -39.74
CA THR A 39 -6.41 19.04 -39.99
C THR A 39 -5.16 18.22 -39.65
N GLN A 40 -4.12 18.36 -40.48
CA GLN A 40 -2.83 17.70 -40.24
C GLN A 40 -1.72 18.75 -40.28
N ILE A 41 -1.09 18.99 -39.13
CA ILE A 41 0.00 19.95 -38.97
C ILE A 41 1.21 19.20 -38.44
N ALA A 42 2.34 19.33 -39.12
CA ALA A 42 3.59 18.69 -38.74
C ALA A 42 4.80 19.55 -39.08
N ASP A 43 5.91 19.31 -38.38
CA ASP A 43 7.19 20.00 -38.58
C ASP A 43 7.05 21.52 -38.41
N VAL A 44 6.54 21.97 -37.26
CA VAL A 44 6.31 23.41 -36.94
C VAL A 44 6.90 23.77 -35.58
N THR A 45 7.56 24.94 -35.53
CA THR A 45 7.99 25.57 -34.28
C THR A 45 7.03 26.71 -33.93
N PHE A 46 6.51 26.74 -32.69
CA PHE A 46 5.64 27.82 -32.24
C PHE A 46 6.38 28.85 -31.40
N ARG A 47 6.12 30.15 -31.63
CA ARG A 47 6.67 31.20 -30.75
C ARG A 47 6.12 31.06 -29.34
N ARG A 48 7.03 31.08 -28.37
CA ARG A 48 6.71 30.94 -26.94
C ARG A 48 5.63 31.94 -26.48
N GLY A 49 4.81 31.51 -25.52
CA GLY A 49 3.74 32.31 -24.91
C GLY A 49 2.42 32.30 -25.69
N ASN A 50 2.41 31.79 -26.92
CA ASN A 50 1.21 31.56 -27.73
C ASN A 50 1.00 30.05 -27.92
N SER A 51 -0.25 29.65 -28.16
CA SER A 51 -0.58 28.29 -28.59
C SER A 51 -1.24 28.31 -29.97
N LEU A 52 -1.16 27.19 -30.69
CA LEU A 52 -1.60 27.07 -32.08
C LEU A 52 -3.06 27.53 -32.31
N PHE A 53 -3.98 27.08 -31.45
CA PHE A 53 -5.42 27.36 -31.54
C PHE A 53 -6.00 28.09 -30.32
N GLY A 54 -5.23 28.29 -29.25
CA GLY A 54 -5.65 29.12 -28.12
C GLY A 54 -5.68 30.59 -28.53
N ALA A 55 -6.88 31.04 -28.82
CA ALA A 55 -7.23 32.42 -29.08
C ALA A 55 -7.64 33.11 -27.77
N ASP A 56 -7.14 34.32 -27.52
CA ASP A 56 -7.74 35.21 -26.53
C ASP A 56 -9.24 35.35 -26.82
N ASN A 57 -10.06 35.48 -25.78
CA ASN A 57 -11.52 35.60 -25.86
C ASN A 57 -12.26 34.38 -26.46
N ALA A 58 -11.62 33.23 -26.72
CA ALA A 58 -12.35 32.03 -27.14
C ALA A 58 -13.40 31.61 -26.10
N ASN A 59 -14.57 31.16 -26.56
CA ASN A 59 -15.61 30.58 -25.71
C ASN A 59 -15.54 29.05 -25.72
N THR A 60 -15.22 28.46 -26.88
CA THR A 60 -14.96 27.03 -27.02
C THR A 60 -13.89 26.76 -28.07
N ILE A 61 -13.03 25.76 -27.85
CA ILE A 61 -12.16 25.18 -28.86
C ILE A 61 -12.51 23.70 -29.01
N SER A 62 -12.65 23.22 -30.25
CA SER A 62 -12.88 21.81 -30.55
C SER A 62 -11.91 21.30 -31.62
N LEU A 63 -11.16 20.25 -31.32
CA LEU A 63 -10.28 19.54 -32.25
C LEU A 63 -10.88 18.17 -32.52
N VAL A 64 -11.17 17.85 -33.78
CA VAL A 64 -11.82 16.59 -34.20
C VAL A 64 -11.08 15.97 -35.37
N ASP A 65 -10.79 14.66 -35.33
CA ASP A 65 -10.05 13.93 -36.38
C ASP A 65 -8.66 14.54 -36.72
N CYS A 66 -8.04 15.30 -35.81
CA CYS A 66 -6.84 16.08 -36.10
C CYS A 66 -5.54 15.32 -35.79
N LYS A 67 -4.46 15.63 -36.52
CA LYS A 67 -3.12 15.08 -36.30
C LYS A 67 -2.07 16.17 -36.16
N PHE A 68 -1.26 16.05 -35.11
CA PHE A 68 -0.13 16.93 -34.79
C PHE A 68 1.13 16.07 -34.68
N SER A 69 2.23 16.46 -35.35
CA SER A 69 3.46 15.65 -35.34
C SER A 69 4.76 16.46 -35.45
N ARG A 70 5.72 16.26 -34.54
CA ARG A 70 6.97 17.07 -34.45
C ARG A 70 6.65 18.56 -34.33
N ILE A 71 6.15 18.90 -33.17
CA ILE A 71 5.70 20.24 -32.79
C ILE A 71 6.48 20.69 -31.56
N HIS A 72 7.15 21.83 -31.67
CA HIS A 72 8.12 22.32 -30.69
C HIS A 72 7.87 23.79 -30.34
N ILE A 73 8.30 24.23 -29.16
CA ILE A 73 8.22 25.63 -28.73
C ILE A 73 9.58 26.31 -28.92
N GLY A 74 9.56 27.51 -29.50
CA GLY A 74 10.76 28.32 -29.76
C GLY A 74 11.32 28.94 -28.49
N HIS A 75 12.21 28.24 -27.79
CA HIS A 75 12.81 28.70 -26.53
C HIS A 75 13.72 29.95 -26.64
N ASN A 76 14.08 30.38 -27.86
CA ASN A 76 15.04 31.46 -28.11
C ASN A 76 14.44 32.88 -28.13
N ASP A 77 13.11 33.03 -28.14
CA ASP A 77 12.48 34.35 -28.21
C ASP A 77 12.54 35.07 -26.85
N THR A 78 13.20 36.24 -26.80
CA THR A 78 13.19 37.17 -25.65
C THR A 78 11.86 37.95 -25.53
N TYR A 79 10.78 37.37 -26.04
CA TYR A 79 9.45 37.96 -25.95
C TYR A 79 9.01 38.04 -24.49
N LYS A 80 8.71 39.25 -24.04
CA LYS A 80 7.96 39.41 -22.79
C LYS A 80 6.59 38.81 -23.00
N GLU A 81 6.28 37.76 -22.25
CA GLU A 81 4.98 37.11 -22.25
C GLU A 81 3.92 38.17 -21.94
N THR A 82 3.02 38.40 -22.90
CA THR A 82 1.89 39.30 -22.72
C THR A 82 0.97 38.70 -21.67
N ASN A 83 0.78 39.40 -20.55
CA ASN A 83 -0.03 39.02 -19.39
C ASN A 83 -1.07 37.95 -19.76
N HIS A 84 -0.84 36.70 -19.36
CA HIS A 84 -1.76 35.60 -19.67
C HIS A 84 -3.15 35.97 -19.16
N ILE A 85 -4.05 36.32 -20.08
CA ILE A 85 -5.42 36.66 -19.73
C ILE A 85 -6.07 35.33 -19.36
N VAL A 86 -6.34 35.15 -18.07
CA VAL A 86 -7.04 33.96 -17.53
C VAL A 86 -8.49 34.06 -18.00
N GLN A 87 -8.73 33.59 -19.23
CA GLN A 87 -9.97 33.75 -19.97
C GLN A 87 -10.53 32.39 -20.34
N SER A 88 -11.80 32.18 -19.98
CA SER A 88 -12.32 30.84 -19.85
C SER A 88 -12.92 30.29 -21.13
N THR A 89 -12.27 29.24 -21.62
CA THR A 89 -12.59 28.51 -22.85
C THR A 89 -12.88 27.04 -22.53
N ASN A 90 -14.00 26.48 -22.96
CA ASN A 90 -14.22 25.03 -22.87
C ASN A 90 -13.49 24.35 -24.03
N ILE A 91 -12.71 23.31 -23.75
CA ILE A 91 -11.85 22.66 -24.75
C ILE A 91 -12.26 21.20 -24.93
N SER A 92 -12.42 20.79 -26.19
CA SER A 92 -12.72 19.40 -26.57
C SER A 92 -11.69 18.89 -27.58
N ILE A 93 -11.18 17.69 -27.36
CA ILE A 93 -10.23 17.00 -28.22
C ILE A 93 -10.78 15.59 -28.44
N ILE A 94 -11.17 15.27 -29.68
CA ILE A 94 -11.89 14.04 -30.02
C ILE A 94 -11.20 13.36 -31.21
N ASN A 95 -10.87 12.07 -31.11
CA ASN A 95 -10.24 11.30 -32.18
C ASN A 95 -8.96 11.97 -32.72
N CYS A 96 -8.11 12.51 -31.84
CA CYS A 96 -6.93 13.27 -32.21
C CYS A 96 -5.63 12.53 -31.88
N LYS A 97 -4.60 12.73 -32.71
CA LYS A 97 -3.27 12.14 -32.52
C LYS A 97 -2.18 13.19 -32.39
N PHE A 98 -1.45 13.14 -31.29
CA PHE A 98 -0.27 13.92 -30.98
C PHE A 98 0.94 12.97 -30.97
N THR A 99 2.03 13.33 -31.63
CA THR A 99 3.25 12.51 -31.69
C THR A 99 4.47 13.41 -31.79
N ASP A 100 5.43 13.30 -30.88
CA ASP A 100 6.56 14.25 -30.80
C ASP A 100 6.05 15.71 -30.62
N VAL A 101 5.11 15.93 -29.69
CA VAL A 101 4.47 17.23 -29.46
C VAL A 101 4.80 17.76 -28.07
N GLU A 102 5.37 18.97 -28.03
CA GLU A 102 5.60 19.72 -26.81
C GLU A 102 4.33 20.46 -26.33
N ASN A 103 4.07 20.44 -25.03
CA ASN A 103 2.99 21.14 -24.33
C ASN A 103 1.61 20.97 -24.98
N ALA A 104 1.29 19.77 -25.46
CA ALA A 104 0.10 19.46 -26.26
C ALA A 104 -1.21 20.01 -25.66
N LEU A 105 -1.36 19.92 -24.34
CA LEU A 105 -2.54 20.37 -23.58
C LEU A 105 -2.35 21.71 -22.83
N ILE A 106 -1.13 22.25 -22.81
CA ILE A 106 -0.67 23.27 -21.84
C ILE A 106 0.21 24.36 -22.47
N GLY A 107 -0.20 24.87 -23.64
CA GLY A 107 0.41 26.02 -24.30
C GLY A 107 0.96 25.75 -25.71
N GLY A 108 1.09 24.50 -26.14
CA GLY A 108 1.55 24.13 -27.48
C GLY A 108 0.43 24.18 -28.52
N ILE A 109 -0.46 23.17 -28.52
CA ILE A 109 -1.58 23.10 -29.48
C ILE A 109 -2.79 23.91 -28.98
N ILE A 110 -3.10 23.80 -27.70
CA ILE A 110 -4.12 24.57 -26.98
C ILE A 110 -3.46 25.26 -25.78
N ASN A 111 -4.07 26.35 -25.28
CA ASN A 111 -3.77 26.89 -23.96
C ASN A 111 -4.90 26.47 -23.01
N ASN A 112 -4.55 25.86 -21.88
CA ASN A 112 -5.49 25.40 -20.86
C ASN A 112 -5.09 25.82 -19.43
N VAL A 113 -4.48 27.01 -19.31
CA VAL A 113 -4.26 27.68 -18.01
C VAL A 113 -5.52 28.49 -17.67
N ASN A 114 -6.59 27.77 -17.31
CA ASN A 114 -7.97 28.24 -17.28
C ASN A 114 -8.77 27.64 -16.10
N SER A 115 -8.57 28.23 -14.92
CA SER A 115 -9.13 27.76 -13.62
C SER A 115 -10.66 27.64 -13.52
N ASN A 116 -11.45 28.00 -14.55
CA ASN A 116 -12.91 28.09 -14.46
C ASN A 116 -13.72 27.35 -15.56
N GLN A 117 -13.12 26.65 -16.53
CA GLN A 117 -13.87 25.94 -17.59
C GLN A 117 -13.28 24.56 -17.97
N ASN A 118 -14.07 23.77 -18.71
CA ASN A 118 -13.89 22.32 -18.80
C ASN A 118 -12.95 21.88 -19.93
N LEU A 119 -12.18 20.81 -19.66
CA LEU A 119 -11.46 20.02 -20.65
C LEU A 119 -12.16 18.67 -20.88
N LEU A 120 -12.35 18.29 -22.14
CA LEU A 120 -12.67 16.93 -22.57
C LEU A 120 -11.62 16.44 -23.56
N VAL A 121 -11.02 15.28 -23.28
CA VAL A 121 -10.15 14.52 -24.19
C VAL A 121 -10.76 13.13 -24.36
N GLN A 122 -11.08 12.75 -25.59
CA GLN A 122 -11.75 11.50 -25.91
C GLN A 122 -11.09 10.82 -27.11
N GLN A 123 -10.95 9.49 -27.05
CA GLN A 123 -10.54 8.65 -28.20
C GLN A 123 -9.23 9.10 -28.85
N SER A 124 -8.31 9.63 -28.03
CA SER A 124 -7.13 10.36 -28.49
C SER A 124 -5.83 9.69 -28.06
N SER A 125 -4.72 10.01 -28.75
CA SER A 125 -3.41 9.43 -28.45
C SER A 125 -2.31 10.48 -28.39
N PHE A 126 -1.50 10.39 -27.34
CA PHE A 126 -0.31 11.21 -27.11
C PHE A 126 0.88 10.25 -27.05
N LYS A 127 1.82 10.36 -28.01
CA LYS A 127 3.05 9.57 -28.02
C LYS A 127 4.28 10.47 -28.01
N ASN A 128 5.26 10.18 -27.15
CA ASN A 128 6.51 10.95 -27.05
C ASN A 128 6.23 12.46 -26.91
N CYS A 129 5.30 12.80 -26.01
CA CYS A 129 4.91 14.18 -25.74
C CYS A 129 5.66 14.71 -24.52
N LEU A 130 6.10 15.97 -24.58
CA LEU A 130 6.86 16.62 -23.51
C LEU A 130 6.06 17.76 -22.91
N ASN A 131 5.75 17.67 -21.62
CA ASN A 131 5.25 18.76 -20.80
C ASN A 131 6.46 19.54 -20.24
N SER A 132 6.88 20.60 -20.96
CA SER A 132 8.03 21.44 -20.62
C SER A 132 7.64 22.66 -19.79
N LYS A 133 8.46 22.97 -18.78
CA LYS A 133 8.29 24.17 -17.95
C LYS A 133 8.63 25.43 -18.76
N LEU A 134 7.64 26.29 -18.97
CA LEU A 134 7.78 27.62 -19.58
C LEU A 134 8.56 28.56 -18.63
N ALA A 135 9.88 28.38 -18.57
CA ALA A 135 10.73 28.96 -17.54
C ALA A 135 10.82 30.50 -17.65
N SER A 136 10.55 31.22 -16.55
CA SER A 136 10.64 32.68 -16.34
C SER A 136 9.34 33.50 -16.28
N ILE A 137 8.19 32.91 -15.94
CA ILE A 137 7.05 33.69 -15.43
C ILE A 137 7.38 34.13 -13.99
N THR A 138 7.68 35.41 -13.76
CA THR A 138 8.05 35.94 -12.43
C THR A 138 6.83 36.31 -11.60
N SER A 139 6.04 35.30 -11.22
CA SER A 139 4.97 35.38 -10.22
C SER A 139 4.88 34.06 -9.46
N ASN A 140 4.50 34.09 -8.18
CA ASN A 140 4.52 32.92 -7.29
C ASN A 140 3.39 31.89 -7.55
N GLN A 141 2.88 31.85 -8.78
CA GLN A 141 1.91 30.91 -9.30
C GLN A 141 2.19 30.70 -10.80
N GLN A 142 2.19 29.42 -11.22
CA GLN A 142 2.15 28.83 -12.58
C GLN A 142 3.30 27.85 -12.85
N HIS A 143 2.94 26.56 -12.93
CA HIS A 143 3.77 25.49 -13.49
C HIS A 143 3.18 25.08 -14.86
N ALA A 144 3.69 23.99 -15.44
CA ALA A 144 3.14 23.33 -16.63
C ALA A 144 1.81 22.61 -16.33
N ASP A 145 0.77 23.37 -15.96
CA ASP A 145 -0.46 22.86 -15.34
C ASP A 145 -1.66 22.80 -16.28
N ILE A 146 -2.45 21.73 -16.18
CA ILE A 146 -3.88 21.75 -16.49
C ILE A 146 -4.60 22.35 -15.29
N GLN A 147 -4.65 23.68 -15.26
CA GLN A 147 -5.61 24.42 -14.45
C GLN A 147 -6.90 24.47 -15.26
N SER A 148 -7.81 23.52 -15.05
CA SER A 148 -9.12 23.47 -15.71
C SER A 148 -10.22 23.40 -14.66
N GLY A 149 -11.36 24.04 -14.90
CA GLY A 149 -12.54 23.95 -14.04
C GLY A 149 -12.90 22.49 -13.74
N ASN A 150 -13.11 21.67 -14.77
CA ASN A 150 -13.19 20.20 -14.63
C ASN A 150 -12.45 19.53 -15.81
N ALA A 151 -11.97 18.31 -15.64
CA ALA A 151 -11.29 17.55 -16.71
C ALA A 151 -11.89 16.15 -16.92
N GLN A 152 -11.99 15.73 -18.18
CA GLN A 152 -12.42 14.39 -18.58
C GLN A 152 -11.46 13.80 -19.60
N PHE A 153 -11.01 12.57 -19.35
CA PHE A 153 -10.20 11.75 -20.24
C PHE A 153 -10.91 10.41 -20.45
N ILE A 154 -11.22 10.07 -21.70
CA ILE A 154 -12.02 8.88 -22.07
C ILE A 154 -11.35 8.15 -23.23
N ASP A 155 -11.17 6.82 -23.14
CA ASP A 155 -10.59 5.98 -24.20
C ASP A 155 -9.31 6.61 -24.81
N THR A 156 -8.41 7.08 -23.94
CA THR A 156 -7.26 7.91 -24.32
C THR A 156 -5.96 7.26 -23.88
N THR A 157 -4.98 7.23 -24.78
CA THR A 157 -3.67 6.61 -24.54
C THR A 157 -2.55 7.65 -24.48
N PHE A 158 -1.75 7.57 -23.42
CA PHE A 158 -0.50 8.30 -23.22
C PHE A 158 0.65 7.30 -23.24
N GLU A 159 1.64 7.54 -24.09
CA GLU A 159 2.75 6.62 -24.36
C GLU A 159 4.06 7.42 -24.45
N ASP A 160 5.05 7.06 -23.64
CA ASP A 160 6.33 7.78 -23.56
C ASP A 160 6.17 9.30 -23.24
N CYS A 161 5.11 9.67 -22.49
CA CYS A 161 4.85 11.06 -22.13
C CYS A 161 5.71 11.49 -20.93
N THR A 162 6.39 12.63 -21.04
CA THR A 162 7.36 13.08 -20.03
C THR A 162 7.06 14.51 -19.58
N SER A 163 7.34 14.82 -18.31
CA SER A 163 7.18 16.16 -17.73
C SER A 163 8.47 16.62 -17.06
N SER A 164 8.90 17.85 -17.33
CA SER A 164 9.96 18.54 -16.59
C SER A 164 9.45 19.20 -15.30
N ASP A 165 8.30 18.73 -14.81
CA ASP A 165 7.60 19.12 -13.60
C ASP A 165 6.91 17.84 -13.07
N PHE A 166 5.79 17.97 -12.35
CA PHE A 166 4.94 16.84 -12.00
C PHE A 166 4.07 16.35 -13.18
N GLY A 167 3.52 15.13 -13.11
CA GLY A 167 2.52 14.62 -14.05
C GLY A 167 3.03 14.41 -15.49
N GLY A 168 3.74 13.30 -15.73
CA GLY A 168 4.36 13.00 -17.04
C GLY A 168 3.39 13.02 -18.24
N ALA A 169 2.15 12.58 -18.03
CA ALA A 169 1.06 12.72 -18.99
C ALA A 169 0.11 13.88 -18.65
N VAL A 170 -0.37 13.95 -17.40
CA VAL A 170 -1.37 14.92 -16.94
C VAL A 170 -0.99 15.47 -15.56
N ASN A 171 -1.02 16.80 -15.44
CA ASN A 171 -0.82 17.56 -14.21
C ASN A 171 -2.07 18.43 -13.98
N PHE A 172 -3.01 17.96 -13.16
CA PHE A 172 -4.30 18.60 -12.88
C PHE A 172 -4.27 19.32 -11.53
N ARG A 173 -4.57 20.63 -11.54
CA ARG A 173 -4.59 21.46 -10.32
C ARG A 173 -5.87 22.32 -10.29
N SER A 174 -6.92 21.83 -9.63
CA SER A 174 -8.24 22.47 -9.58
C SER A 174 -9.16 21.83 -8.54
N ASP A 175 -10.06 22.63 -7.95
CA ASP A 175 -11.08 22.17 -7.00
C ASP A 175 -12.35 21.58 -7.65
N GLY A 176 -12.46 21.61 -8.99
CA GLY A 176 -13.48 20.83 -9.69
C GLY A 176 -13.05 19.38 -9.92
N TYR A 177 -13.87 18.62 -10.66
CA TYR A 177 -13.65 17.17 -10.79
C TYR A 177 -12.65 16.81 -11.91
N ILE A 178 -11.96 15.68 -11.74
CA ILE A 178 -11.29 14.96 -12.83
C ILE A 178 -11.86 13.55 -12.97
N SER A 179 -12.19 13.15 -14.19
CA SER A 179 -12.58 11.78 -14.54
C SER A 179 -11.63 11.24 -15.60
N ILE A 180 -11.07 10.06 -15.35
CA ILE A 180 -10.16 9.33 -16.24
C ILE A 180 -10.77 7.94 -16.40
N THR A 181 -11.10 7.54 -17.63
CA THR A 181 -11.92 6.35 -17.89
C THR A 181 -11.46 5.64 -19.17
N ASP A 182 -11.31 4.32 -19.12
CA ASP A 182 -10.80 3.49 -20.23
C ASP A 182 -9.40 3.92 -20.74
N CYS A 183 -8.63 4.64 -19.92
CA CYS A 183 -7.37 5.28 -20.33
C CYS A 183 -6.14 4.43 -20.02
N LYS A 184 -5.06 4.66 -20.77
CA LYS A 184 -3.83 3.87 -20.72
C LYS A 184 -2.61 4.77 -20.66
N PHE A 185 -1.70 4.46 -19.75
CA PHE A 185 -0.48 5.22 -19.49
C PHE A 185 0.70 4.27 -19.53
N TYR A 186 1.60 4.48 -20.50
CA TYR A 186 2.79 3.65 -20.74
C TYR A 186 4.04 4.52 -20.68
N ASN A 187 5.07 4.06 -19.96
CA ASN A 187 6.39 4.72 -19.90
C ASN A 187 6.32 6.22 -19.51
N CYS A 188 5.31 6.64 -18.75
CA CYS A 188 5.12 8.06 -18.43
C CYS A 188 6.03 8.49 -17.27
N ILE A 189 6.73 9.63 -17.41
CA ILE A 189 7.78 10.05 -16.46
C ILE A 189 7.62 11.49 -15.99
N SER A 190 7.69 11.72 -14.67
CA SER A 190 7.90 13.05 -14.06
C SER A 190 9.36 13.19 -13.60
N PHE A 191 10.03 14.28 -13.98
CA PHE A 191 11.43 14.56 -13.60
C PHE A 191 11.60 15.49 -12.39
N GLU A 192 10.52 16.08 -11.87
CA GLU A 192 10.49 16.67 -10.52
C GLU A 192 9.93 15.69 -9.47
N GLY A 193 9.66 14.44 -9.86
CA GLY A 193 9.42 13.34 -8.93
C GLY A 193 8.03 13.25 -8.30
N LYS A 194 6.95 13.78 -8.91
CA LYS A 194 5.59 13.48 -8.42
C LYS A 194 4.65 13.09 -9.55
N GLY A 195 4.01 11.93 -9.41
CA GLY A 195 3.03 11.43 -10.38
C GLY A 195 3.63 11.14 -11.75
N GLY A 196 4.25 9.97 -11.93
CA GLY A 196 4.94 9.64 -13.18
C GLY A 196 4.03 9.72 -14.41
N ALA A 197 2.78 9.26 -14.30
CA ALA A 197 1.72 9.53 -15.27
C ALA A 197 0.85 10.72 -14.86
N LEU A 198 0.31 10.69 -13.64
CA LEU A 198 -0.73 11.61 -13.17
C LEU A 198 -0.30 12.35 -11.90
N TYR A 199 -0.35 13.67 -11.94
CA TYR A 199 -0.34 14.52 -10.75
C TYR A 199 -1.70 15.20 -10.62
N ILE A 200 -2.35 15.07 -9.47
CA ILE A 200 -3.70 15.57 -9.20
C ILE A 200 -3.69 16.28 -7.84
N THR A 201 -4.12 17.53 -7.79
CA THR A 201 -4.31 18.28 -6.53
C THR A 201 -5.59 19.11 -6.57
N GLY A 202 -6.42 18.98 -5.54
CA GLY A 202 -7.63 19.79 -5.38
C GLY A 202 -8.59 19.24 -4.33
N THR A 203 -9.65 19.99 -4.04
CA THR A 203 -10.74 19.56 -3.13
C THR A 203 -11.92 18.90 -3.84
N GLY A 204 -11.82 18.67 -5.15
CA GLY A 204 -12.89 18.12 -5.99
C GLY A 204 -13.12 16.61 -5.83
N LYS A 205 -13.91 16.04 -6.74
CA LYS A 205 -13.99 14.58 -6.91
C LYS A 205 -12.99 14.14 -7.97
N HIS A 206 -12.15 13.17 -7.64
CA HIS A 206 -11.23 12.56 -8.61
C HIS A 206 -11.67 11.11 -8.86
N THR A 207 -11.71 10.66 -10.12
CA THR A 207 -12.18 9.33 -10.49
C THR A 207 -11.33 8.73 -11.59
N ILE A 208 -10.82 7.52 -11.36
CA ILE A 208 -10.00 6.73 -12.28
C ILE A 208 -10.66 5.36 -12.39
N LEU A 209 -11.15 5.00 -13.58
CA LEU A 209 -11.98 3.81 -13.81
C LEU A 209 -11.49 3.03 -15.03
N ASN A 210 -11.35 1.71 -14.91
CA ASN A 210 -10.91 0.83 -16.01
C ASN A 210 -9.62 1.33 -16.69
N CYS A 211 -8.64 1.76 -15.89
CA CYS A 211 -7.42 2.40 -16.35
C CYS A 211 -6.19 1.50 -16.13
N LYS A 212 -5.21 1.58 -17.04
CA LYS A 212 -3.96 0.84 -16.93
C LYS A 212 -2.76 1.77 -16.90
N PHE A 213 -1.88 1.54 -15.94
CA PHE A 213 -0.60 2.21 -15.78
C PHE A 213 0.52 1.17 -15.79
N GLU A 214 1.44 1.28 -16.74
CA GLU A 214 2.51 0.30 -16.95
C GLU A 214 3.85 1.00 -17.20
N ASP A 215 4.88 0.61 -16.43
CA ASP A 215 6.25 1.13 -16.48
C ASP A 215 6.37 2.67 -16.31
N CYS A 216 5.41 3.29 -15.60
CA CYS A 216 5.41 4.72 -15.26
C CYS A 216 6.34 5.02 -14.05
N SER A 217 7.05 6.16 -14.08
CA SER A 217 8.07 6.49 -13.07
C SER A 217 8.05 7.94 -12.59
N ALA A 218 8.03 8.13 -11.27
CA ALA A 218 8.30 9.42 -10.62
C ALA A 218 9.80 9.48 -10.28
N ASN A 219 10.56 10.30 -11.00
CA ASN A 219 12.02 10.40 -10.90
C ASN A 219 12.41 11.73 -10.25
N GLY A 220 12.56 11.72 -8.93
CA GLY A 220 12.94 12.90 -8.15
C GLY A 220 14.45 13.06 -7.98
N GLN A 221 14.89 14.24 -7.55
CA GLN A 221 16.26 14.42 -7.03
C GLN A 221 16.35 13.89 -5.60
N GLN A 222 15.60 14.48 -4.66
CA GLN A 222 15.56 14.10 -3.25
C GLN A 222 14.26 13.38 -2.85
N ILE A 223 13.10 13.81 -3.37
CA ILE A 223 11.79 13.25 -3.02
C ILE A 223 11.14 12.71 -4.29
N ALA A 224 10.60 11.49 -4.24
CA ALA A 224 9.86 10.87 -5.35
C ALA A 224 8.57 10.21 -4.87
N GLU A 225 7.41 10.61 -5.39
CA GLU A 225 6.10 10.25 -4.82
C GLU A 225 5.08 9.88 -5.89
N GLY A 226 4.54 8.67 -5.81
CA GLY A 226 3.50 8.20 -6.72
C GLY A 226 4.05 7.88 -8.11
N GLY A 227 4.69 6.72 -8.25
CA GLY A 227 5.39 6.35 -9.49
C GLY A 227 4.49 6.34 -10.72
N SER A 228 3.22 5.97 -10.57
CA SER A 228 2.18 6.26 -11.56
C SER A 228 1.38 7.52 -11.19
N ILE A 229 0.90 7.62 -9.95
CA ILE A 229 -0.09 8.61 -9.53
C ILE A 229 0.30 9.29 -8.22
N PHE A 230 0.34 10.63 -8.23
CA PHE A 230 0.24 11.46 -7.03
C PHE A 230 -1.14 12.11 -6.98
N ILE A 231 -1.92 11.87 -5.91
CA ILE A 231 -3.19 12.54 -5.64
C ILE A 231 -3.12 13.19 -4.25
N GLN A 232 -3.35 14.50 -4.18
CA GLN A 232 -3.60 15.21 -2.93
C GLN A 232 -5.01 15.83 -2.89
N GLY A 233 -5.71 15.59 -1.78
CA GLY A 233 -7.03 16.16 -1.49
C GLY A 233 -8.20 15.46 -2.17
N GLY A 234 -9.39 15.99 -1.92
CA GLY A 234 -10.63 15.60 -2.60
C GLY A 234 -11.18 14.22 -2.21
N ILE A 235 -12.28 13.84 -2.85
CA ILE A 235 -12.89 12.51 -2.72
C ILE A 235 -12.46 11.66 -3.91
N ASN A 236 -11.75 10.57 -3.64
CA ASN A 236 -11.01 9.81 -4.63
C ASN A 236 -11.63 8.45 -4.90
N THR A 237 -11.82 8.08 -6.16
CA THR A 237 -12.31 6.74 -6.54
C THR A 237 -11.37 6.15 -7.59
N ILE A 238 -10.74 5.02 -7.27
CA ILE A 238 -9.95 4.22 -8.21
C ILE A 238 -10.63 2.86 -8.32
N GLU A 239 -11.00 2.44 -9.52
CA GLU A 239 -11.85 1.28 -9.76
C GLU A 239 -11.43 0.55 -11.04
N ASP A 240 -11.54 -0.79 -11.05
CA ASP A 240 -11.20 -1.67 -12.19
C ASP A 240 -9.81 -1.44 -12.81
N SER A 241 -8.81 -0.99 -12.02
CA SER A 241 -7.56 -0.43 -12.56
C SER A 241 -6.31 -1.27 -12.29
N GLU A 242 -5.39 -1.30 -13.26
CA GLU A 242 -4.14 -2.07 -13.22
C GLU A 242 -2.92 -1.14 -13.06
N PHE A 243 -2.10 -1.39 -12.04
CA PHE A 243 -0.86 -0.69 -11.74
C PHE A 243 0.32 -1.66 -11.78
N LYS A 244 1.09 -1.62 -12.87
CA LYS A 244 2.13 -2.59 -13.17
C LYS A 244 3.50 -1.93 -13.31
N GLN A 245 4.51 -2.47 -12.61
CA GLN A 245 5.91 -2.05 -12.71
C GLN A 245 6.14 -0.54 -12.52
N SER A 246 5.24 0.14 -11.81
CA SER A 246 5.37 1.58 -11.54
C SER A 246 6.43 1.83 -10.48
N LYS A 247 7.16 2.94 -10.59
CA LYS A 247 8.29 3.20 -9.69
C LYS A 247 8.40 4.64 -9.19
N ALA A 248 8.66 4.79 -7.90
CA ALA A 248 9.16 6.04 -7.34
C ALA A 248 10.69 5.90 -7.14
N THR A 249 11.49 6.80 -7.73
CA THR A 249 12.95 6.76 -7.68
C THR A 249 13.54 8.12 -7.31
N VAL A 250 14.38 8.15 -6.28
CA VAL A 250 15.21 9.32 -5.94
C VAL A 250 16.63 9.15 -6.51
N SER A 251 17.14 10.20 -7.14
CA SER A 251 18.44 10.21 -7.83
C SER A 251 19.60 10.45 -6.86
N ILE A 252 19.37 11.26 -5.83
CA ILE A 252 20.26 11.46 -4.70
C ILE A 252 19.79 10.48 -3.61
N LYS A 253 20.52 9.39 -3.43
CA LYS A 253 20.46 8.58 -2.21
C LYS A 253 21.71 8.93 -1.41
N ASP A 254 21.56 9.81 -0.43
CA ASP A 254 22.64 9.98 0.56
C ASP A 254 22.80 8.65 1.32
N LYS A 255 24.05 8.20 1.45
CA LYS A 255 24.37 6.83 1.92
C LYS A 255 24.86 6.79 3.35
N ASP A 256 25.23 7.95 3.89
CA ASP A 256 25.87 8.05 5.19
C ASP A 256 24.87 8.42 6.30
N GLN A 257 23.59 8.60 5.95
CA GLN A 257 22.48 8.81 6.89
C GLN A 257 21.47 7.66 6.83
N TYR A 258 21.40 6.88 7.91
CA TYR A 258 20.28 5.97 8.20
C TYR A 258 19.19 6.65 9.04
N GLU A 259 19.32 7.94 9.34
CA GLU A 259 18.29 8.74 9.99
C GLU A 259 17.33 9.36 8.96
N TYR A 260 16.05 9.35 9.33
CA TYR A 260 14.87 9.55 8.49
C TYR A 260 14.61 11.05 8.22
N ASP A 261 14.90 11.54 7.00
CA ASP A 261 14.08 12.58 6.33
C ASP A 261 14.48 12.86 4.86
N ASP A 262 15.73 13.24 4.60
CA ASP A 262 16.11 14.09 3.45
C ASP A 262 15.99 13.48 2.04
N SER A 263 15.98 12.16 1.87
CA SER A 263 15.88 11.55 0.53
C SER A 263 15.12 10.24 0.51
N VAL A 264 13.91 10.28 -0.06
CA VAL A 264 12.84 9.31 0.17
C VAL A 264 11.96 9.11 -1.06
N SER A 265 11.67 7.86 -1.41
CA SER A 265 10.63 7.54 -2.40
C SER A 265 9.43 6.83 -1.78
N ARG A 266 8.21 7.26 -2.14
CA ARG A 266 6.95 6.84 -1.51
C ARG A 266 5.92 6.43 -2.57
N GLY A 267 5.28 5.27 -2.41
CA GLY A 267 4.15 4.85 -3.25
C GLY A 267 4.57 4.52 -4.67
N GLY A 268 5.08 3.31 -4.90
CA GLY A 268 5.62 2.91 -6.20
C GLY A 268 4.60 3.01 -7.34
N ALA A 269 3.32 2.73 -7.06
CA ALA A 269 2.19 3.10 -7.91
C ALA A 269 1.54 4.41 -7.49
N ILE A 270 1.11 4.53 -6.23
CA ILE A 270 0.25 5.63 -5.76
C ILE A 270 0.80 6.29 -4.48
N MET A 271 0.95 7.62 -4.51
CA MET A 271 0.99 8.45 -3.32
C MET A 271 -0.39 9.10 -3.13
N ALA A 272 -0.99 8.89 -1.96
CA ALA A 272 -2.34 9.34 -1.61
C ALA A 272 -2.31 10.24 -0.38
N VAL A 273 -2.49 11.54 -0.58
CA VAL A 273 -2.32 12.59 0.45
C VAL A 273 -3.64 13.29 0.74
N ASP A 274 -3.98 13.52 2.00
CA ASP A 274 -5.20 14.25 2.43
C ASP A 274 -6.53 13.77 1.79
N TRP A 275 -6.69 12.46 1.54
CA TRP A 275 -7.92 11.90 0.96
C TRP A 275 -9.11 12.06 1.91
N GLN A 276 -10.23 12.57 1.38
CA GLN A 276 -11.45 12.87 2.14
C GLN A 276 -12.38 11.64 2.26
N ASP A 277 -13.46 11.78 3.04
CA ASP A 277 -14.39 10.69 3.33
C ASP A 277 -15.06 10.08 2.08
N GLY A 278 -15.31 8.78 2.14
CA GLY A 278 -15.81 8.00 1.01
C GLY A 278 -14.79 7.76 -0.11
N SER A 279 -13.52 8.10 0.08
CA SER A 279 -12.44 7.76 -0.86
C SER A 279 -12.13 6.26 -0.84
N ARG A 280 -11.98 5.64 -2.03
CA ARG A 280 -11.79 4.19 -2.15
C ARG A 280 -10.97 3.74 -3.36
N ILE A 281 -10.38 2.55 -3.22
CA ILE A 281 -9.76 1.76 -4.28
C ILE A 281 -10.51 0.43 -4.35
N VAL A 282 -11.00 0.02 -5.53
CA VAL A 282 -11.88 -1.15 -5.70
C VAL A 282 -11.40 -1.99 -6.89
N ASN A 283 -11.46 -3.33 -6.78
CA ASN A 283 -11.22 -4.28 -7.87
C ASN A 283 -9.96 -3.95 -8.71
N SER A 284 -8.86 -3.61 -8.04
CA SER A 284 -7.64 -3.11 -8.69
C SER A 284 -6.44 -4.02 -8.43
N GLU A 285 -5.57 -4.19 -9.44
CA GLU A 285 -4.34 -5.00 -9.32
C GLU A 285 -3.10 -4.11 -9.22
N PHE A 286 -2.26 -4.36 -8.21
CA PHE A 286 -0.97 -3.73 -8.00
C PHE A 286 0.12 -4.77 -8.12
N THR A 287 0.83 -4.80 -9.25
CA THR A 287 1.83 -5.83 -9.59
C THR A 287 3.23 -5.26 -9.85
N GLN A 288 4.23 -5.74 -9.10
CA GLN A 288 5.66 -5.43 -9.29
C GLN A 288 6.04 -3.94 -9.16
N ASN A 289 5.29 -3.15 -8.40
CA ASN A 289 5.61 -1.73 -8.17
C ASN A 289 6.73 -1.58 -7.12
N GLU A 290 7.54 -0.51 -7.22
CA GLU A 290 8.72 -0.31 -6.35
C GLU A 290 8.85 1.13 -5.81
N ALA A 291 9.15 1.26 -4.52
CA ALA A 291 9.52 2.51 -3.84
C ALA A 291 10.44 2.22 -2.63
N ASP A 292 10.88 3.24 -1.91
CA ASP A 292 11.58 3.06 -0.64
C ASP A 292 10.59 2.77 0.52
N PHE A 293 9.40 3.40 0.49
CA PHE A 293 8.27 3.14 1.40
C PHE A 293 6.98 2.93 0.61
N GLY A 294 6.17 1.92 0.94
CA GLY A 294 4.90 1.67 0.26
C GLY A 294 5.10 1.22 -1.18
N GLY A 295 5.52 -0.04 -1.36
CA GLY A 295 5.98 -0.55 -2.67
C GLY A 295 4.94 -0.39 -3.79
N ALA A 296 3.65 -0.55 -3.47
CA ALA A 296 2.56 -0.09 -4.33
C ALA A 296 1.98 1.25 -3.87
N ILE A 297 1.57 1.37 -2.61
CA ILE A 297 0.82 2.53 -2.12
C ILE A 297 1.47 3.11 -0.86
N TYR A 298 1.59 4.43 -0.79
CA TYR A 298 1.83 5.17 0.44
C TYR A 298 0.63 6.08 0.73
N LEU A 299 0.01 5.87 1.91
CA LEU A 299 -1.13 6.65 2.40
C LEU A 299 -0.66 7.67 3.44
N ASP A 300 -0.79 8.95 3.09
CA ASP A 300 -0.49 10.11 3.94
C ASP A 300 -1.72 11.04 4.07
N SER A 301 -2.82 10.50 4.56
CA SER A 301 -4.07 11.25 4.74
C SER A 301 -4.31 11.53 6.22
N TYR A 302 -4.53 12.79 6.59
CA TYR A 302 -4.87 13.18 7.95
C TYR A 302 -6.38 13.47 8.06
N SER A 303 -7.13 12.52 8.65
CA SER A 303 -8.51 12.72 9.09
C SER A 303 -8.72 11.96 10.39
N THR A 304 -9.69 12.37 11.21
CA THR A 304 -10.12 11.63 12.42
C THR A 304 -11.43 10.89 12.22
N GLU A 305 -12.12 11.12 11.10
CA GLU A 305 -13.49 10.64 10.84
C GLU A 305 -13.59 9.86 9.51
N SER A 306 -12.67 10.10 8.58
CA SER A 306 -12.64 9.51 7.23
C SER A 306 -11.72 8.29 7.18
N ARG A 307 -12.11 7.27 6.42
CA ARG A 307 -11.26 6.11 6.10
C ARG A 307 -11.14 5.91 4.60
N VAL A 308 -9.95 5.54 4.14
CA VAL A 308 -9.72 5.04 2.78
C VAL A 308 -10.07 3.56 2.76
N GLU A 309 -11.03 3.19 1.92
CA GLU A 309 -11.43 1.80 1.70
C GLU A 309 -10.60 1.20 0.56
N ILE A 310 -10.05 0.00 0.73
CA ILE A 310 -9.48 -0.80 -0.36
C ILE A 310 -10.20 -2.15 -0.39
N VAL A 311 -10.89 -2.46 -1.49
CA VAL A 311 -11.85 -3.56 -1.61
C VAL A 311 -11.53 -4.42 -2.83
N ASP A 312 -11.70 -5.74 -2.72
CA ASP A 312 -11.60 -6.71 -3.83
C ASP A 312 -10.28 -6.63 -4.65
N SER A 313 -9.19 -6.14 -4.06
CA SER A 313 -7.95 -5.79 -4.77
C SER A 313 -6.81 -6.81 -4.54
N GLU A 314 -5.88 -6.94 -5.50
CA GLU A 314 -4.69 -7.81 -5.38
C GLU A 314 -3.39 -7.00 -5.34
N PHE A 315 -2.51 -7.32 -4.38
CA PHE A 315 -1.16 -6.78 -4.25
C PHE A 315 -0.13 -7.90 -4.41
N LYS A 316 0.61 -7.87 -5.53
CA LYS A 316 1.47 -8.98 -5.99
C LYS A 316 2.91 -8.52 -6.30
N ASN A 317 3.92 -9.17 -5.73
CA ASN A 317 5.35 -8.91 -5.99
C ASN A 317 5.80 -7.43 -5.82
N ASN A 318 5.06 -6.60 -5.08
CA ASN A 318 5.46 -5.20 -4.86
C ASN A 318 6.62 -5.13 -3.86
N LYS A 319 7.44 -4.10 -3.97
CA LYS A 319 8.68 -3.99 -3.19
C LYS A 319 8.91 -2.62 -2.59
N ALA A 320 9.18 -2.61 -1.28
CA ALA A 320 9.75 -1.47 -0.57
C ALA A 320 11.24 -1.71 -0.26
N THR A 321 12.07 -0.67 -0.35
CA THR A 321 13.45 -0.71 0.19
C THR A 321 13.41 -0.86 1.71
N PHE A 322 12.56 -0.09 2.40
CA PHE A 322 12.50 -0.06 3.86
C PHE A 322 11.21 -0.70 4.39
N GLU A 323 10.03 -0.20 4.03
CA GLU A 323 8.80 -0.47 4.77
C GLU A 323 7.54 -0.53 3.89
N GLY A 324 6.57 -1.37 4.26
CA GLY A 324 5.27 -1.45 3.59
C GLY A 324 5.41 -2.03 2.18
N GLY A 325 5.84 -3.29 2.09
CA GLY A 325 6.21 -3.91 0.80
C GLY A 325 5.11 -3.86 -0.27
N ALA A 326 3.83 -3.91 0.12
CA ALA A 326 2.72 -3.44 -0.71
C ALA A 326 2.22 -2.05 -0.27
N ILE A 327 1.80 -1.89 0.98
CA ILE A 327 1.17 -0.66 1.48
C ILE A 327 1.91 -0.14 2.72
N GLN A 328 2.32 1.13 2.67
CA GLN A 328 2.57 1.94 3.86
C GLN A 328 1.33 2.81 4.12
N SER A 329 0.90 2.94 5.37
CA SER A 329 0.02 4.03 5.80
C SER A 329 0.63 4.71 7.01
N ARG A 330 0.59 6.04 7.09
CA ARG A 330 1.04 6.71 8.33
C ARG A 330 0.17 6.28 9.51
N TYR A 331 -1.15 6.14 9.32
CA TYR A 331 -2.11 5.91 10.41
C TYR A 331 -2.90 4.60 10.25
N THR A 332 -2.90 3.74 11.27
CA THR A 332 -3.67 2.46 11.26
C THR A 332 -5.17 2.65 11.14
N THR A 333 -5.72 3.71 11.72
CA THR A 333 -7.18 3.92 11.84
C THR A 333 -7.85 4.39 10.55
N LEU A 334 -7.06 4.81 9.56
CA LEU A 334 -7.54 5.51 8.36
C LEU A 334 -7.56 4.63 7.11
N LEU A 335 -7.25 3.35 7.26
CA LEU A 335 -7.32 2.33 6.24
C LEU A 335 -8.35 1.28 6.64
N HIS A 336 -9.18 0.84 5.69
CA HIS A 336 -9.94 -0.39 5.80
C HIS A 336 -9.68 -1.24 4.56
N LEU A 337 -9.37 -2.52 4.76
CA LEU A 337 -9.14 -3.50 3.71
C LEU A 337 -10.25 -4.56 3.77
N ASP A 338 -10.99 -4.77 2.67
CA ASP A 338 -11.98 -5.84 2.54
C ASP A 338 -11.68 -6.77 1.35
N ASP A 339 -11.75 -8.08 1.60
CA ASP A 339 -11.37 -9.21 0.74
C ASP A 339 -9.99 -9.13 0.01
N VAL A 340 -9.15 -8.14 0.33
CA VAL A 340 -7.84 -7.89 -0.30
C VAL A 340 -6.90 -9.10 -0.22
N GLN A 341 -6.22 -9.38 -1.33
CA GLN A 341 -5.29 -10.50 -1.49
C GLN A 341 -3.84 -10.01 -1.63
N PHE A 342 -2.95 -10.53 -0.78
CA PHE A 342 -1.52 -10.22 -0.81
C PHE A 342 -0.67 -11.43 -1.22
N THR A 343 0.27 -11.28 -2.15
CA THR A 343 1.13 -12.38 -2.63
C THR A 343 2.56 -11.91 -2.97
N TRP A 344 3.56 -12.42 -2.23
CA TRP A 344 4.99 -12.23 -2.49
C TRP A 344 5.47 -10.77 -2.50
N ASN A 345 4.80 -9.88 -1.76
CA ASN A 345 5.31 -8.52 -1.56
C ASN A 345 6.54 -8.54 -0.61
N GLN A 346 7.38 -7.50 -0.63
CA GLN A 346 8.62 -7.48 0.15
C GLN A 346 8.97 -6.09 0.68
N ALA A 347 9.17 -5.98 1.99
CA ALA A 347 10.04 -4.96 2.57
C ALA A 347 11.48 -5.50 2.59
N SER A 348 12.47 -4.70 2.22
CA SER A 348 13.86 -5.18 2.11
C SER A 348 14.67 -5.04 3.40
N VAL A 349 14.06 -4.48 4.47
CA VAL A 349 14.62 -4.41 5.83
C VAL A 349 13.95 -5.48 6.72
N ASP A 350 14.77 -6.20 7.49
CA ASP A 350 14.30 -7.21 8.45
C ASP A 350 13.36 -6.60 9.51
N ASN A 351 12.30 -7.34 9.87
CA ASN A 351 11.28 -6.92 10.85
C ASN A 351 10.42 -5.70 10.42
N LYS A 352 10.32 -5.42 9.11
CA LYS A 352 9.35 -4.47 8.54
C LYS A 352 8.27 -5.19 7.73
N GLY A 353 7.11 -4.55 7.58
CA GLY A 353 5.90 -5.20 7.07
C GLY A 353 5.97 -5.48 5.56
N ASN A 354 6.01 -6.75 5.18
CA ASN A 354 6.08 -7.15 3.78
C ASN A 354 4.80 -6.85 2.98
N ASP A 355 3.63 -6.92 3.62
CA ASP A 355 2.36 -6.54 3.00
C ASP A 355 1.93 -5.14 3.47
N LEU A 356 1.79 -4.96 4.78
CA LEU A 356 1.28 -3.74 5.41
C LEU A 356 2.27 -3.21 6.45
N HIS A 357 2.56 -1.92 6.41
CA HIS A 357 3.30 -1.27 7.49
C HIS A 357 2.69 0.07 7.89
N PHE A 358 2.75 0.37 9.19
CA PHE A 358 2.14 1.55 9.79
C PHE A 358 3.10 2.28 10.73
N SER A 359 3.21 3.59 10.59
CA SER A 359 4.09 4.40 11.43
C SER A 359 3.45 4.79 12.77
N ASP A 360 2.14 5.05 12.79
CA ASP A 360 1.39 5.55 13.96
C ASP A 360 0.09 4.78 14.23
N ILE A 361 -0.24 4.62 15.52
CA ILE A 361 -1.57 4.20 15.99
C ILE A 361 -2.29 5.40 16.61
N ASN A 362 -3.32 5.91 15.92
CA ASN A 362 -4.35 6.84 16.41
C ASN A 362 -3.84 8.15 17.06
N ASN A 363 -3.99 9.27 16.34
CA ASN A 363 -3.55 10.61 16.78
C ASN A 363 -4.35 11.24 17.95
N ASN A 364 -5.31 10.55 18.59
CA ASN A 364 -6.11 11.16 19.66
C ASN A 364 -5.34 11.23 20.99
N PRO A 365 -4.96 12.42 21.49
CA PRO A 365 -4.12 12.57 22.68
C PRO A 365 -4.86 12.36 24.02
N GLU A 366 -6.19 12.17 24.03
CA GLU A 366 -6.94 11.99 25.28
C GLU A 366 -6.85 10.57 25.89
N TYR A 367 -6.37 9.58 25.13
CA TYR A 367 -6.40 8.16 25.55
C TYR A 367 -5.01 7.64 25.95
N ILE A 368 -4.79 7.59 27.27
CA ILE A 368 -3.56 7.06 27.92
C ILE A 368 -3.58 5.51 28.01
N GLU A 369 -4.69 4.86 27.66
CA GLU A 369 -4.79 3.40 27.63
C GLU A 369 -4.09 2.80 26.40
N LYS A 370 -3.48 1.62 26.55
CA LYS A 370 -2.84 0.91 25.44
C LYS A 370 -3.86 0.56 24.36
N PRO A 371 -3.55 0.72 23.07
CA PRO A 371 -4.48 0.43 22.00
C PRO A 371 -4.94 -1.03 22.00
N ASN A 372 -6.25 -1.23 21.81
CA ASN A 372 -6.86 -2.55 21.71
C ASN A 372 -6.55 -3.17 20.33
N MET A 373 -5.44 -3.90 20.24
CA MET A 373 -4.94 -4.49 19.00
C MET A 373 -5.96 -5.41 18.30
N VAL A 374 -6.85 -6.09 19.03
CA VAL A 374 -7.91 -6.93 18.43
C VAL A 374 -8.97 -6.06 17.75
N GLN A 375 -9.35 -4.95 18.37
CA GLN A 375 -10.31 -3.99 17.79
C GLN A 375 -9.69 -3.23 16.61
N ILE A 376 -8.38 -2.93 16.65
CA ILE A 376 -7.67 -2.36 15.49
C ILE A 376 -7.66 -3.35 14.34
N GLN A 377 -7.31 -4.63 14.58
CA GLN A 377 -7.36 -5.67 13.54
C GLN A 377 -8.76 -5.77 12.92
N GLN A 378 -9.82 -5.80 13.73
CA GLN A 378 -11.21 -5.88 13.26
C GLN A 378 -11.69 -4.62 12.53
N ASN A 379 -11.15 -3.44 12.87
CA ASN A 379 -11.45 -2.19 12.17
C ASN A 379 -10.66 -2.02 10.86
N LEU A 380 -9.52 -2.70 10.72
CA LEU A 380 -8.59 -2.61 9.59
C LEU A 380 -8.80 -3.71 8.53
N LEU A 381 -9.12 -4.94 8.95
CA LEU A 381 -9.09 -6.14 8.08
C LEU A 381 -10.43 -6.90 8.12
N THR A 382 -11.15 -6.89 7.00
CA THR A 382 -12.26 -7.80 6.71
C THR A 382 -11.82 -8.76 5.60
N ASN A 383 -12.06 -10.08 5.76
CA ASN A 383 -11.82 -11.16 4.80
C ASN A 383 -10.41 -11.29 4.13
N CYS A 384 -9.47 -10.39 4.40
CA CYS A 384 -8.16 -10.27 3.78
C CYS A 384 -7.27 -11.50 4.03
N LYS A 385 -6.42 -11.84 3.06
CA LYS A 385 -5.56 -13.05 3.11
C LYS A 385 -4.19 -12.76 2.50
N SER A 386 -3.18 -13.50 2.92
CA SER A 386 -1.81 -13.38 2.37
C SER A 386 -1.21 -14.72 1.96
N LYS A 387 -0.24 -14.67 1.04
CA LYS A 387 0.75 -15.72 0.72
C LYS A 387 2.19 -15.21 0.82
N THR A 388 2.37 -13.98 1.29
CA THR A 388 3.66 -13.33 1.50
C THR A 388 4.38 -13.92 2.73
N ALA A 389 5.71 -13.80 2.77
CA ALA A 389 6.50 -14.19 3.94
C ALA A 389 6.17 -13.30 5.16
N GLU A 390 6.17 -13.89 6.36
CA GLU A 390 6.15 -13.10 7.60
C GLU A 390 7.48 -12.36 7.80
N PRO A 391 7.49 -11.16 8.42
CA PRO A 391 6.32 -10.49 8.98
C PRO A 391 5.52 -9.70 7.92
N ARG A 392 4.22 -9.97 7.83
CA ARG A 392 3.30 -9.37 6.85
C ARG A 392 2.84 -7.99 7.27
N VAL A 393 2.46 -7.85 8.54
CA VAL A 393 1.97 -6.62 9.15
C VAL A 393 2.93 -6.20 10.25
N CYS A 394 3.43 -4.97 10.23
CA CYS A 394 4.10 -4.39 11.40
C CYS A 394 3.65 -2.95 11.64
N ILE A 395 3.74 -2.51 12.89
CA ILE A 395 3.37 -1.16 13.31
C ILE A 395 4.51 -0.62 14.18
N ASP A 396 5.02 0.56 13.89
CA ASP A 396 6.10 1.15 14.68
C ASP A 396 5.67 1.44 16.12
N GLY A 397 6.63 1.37 17.05
CA GLY A 397 6.37 1.35 18.50
C GLY A 397 5.72 0.07 19.04
N TYR A 398 5.01 -0.72 18.22
CA TYR A 398 4.25 -1.92 18.62
C TYR A 398 4.76 -3.24 18.03
N GLY A 399 5.62 -3.19 17.02
CA GLY A 399 6.26 -4.35 16.39
C GLY A 399 5.37 -5.08 15.36
N CYS A 400 5.81 -6.28 14.96
CA CYS A 400 5.14 -7.09 13.94
C CYS A 400 3.99 -7.93 14.49
N GLN A 401 2.86 -7.88 13.78
CA GLN A 401 1.57 -8.43 14.18
C GLN A 401 1.31 -9.77 13.46
N TYR A 402 2.09 -10.78 13.83
CA TYR A 402 2.04 -12.13 13.24
C TYR A 402 0.62 -12.71 13.24
N GLY A 403 0.23 -13.34 12.13
CA GLY A 403 -1.09 -13.95 11.98
C GLY A 403 -2.28 -12.99 11.85
N TRP A 404 -2.07 -11.67 11.74
CA TRP A 404 -3.16 -10.73 11.44
C TRP A 404 -3.79 -10.97 10.06
N LEU A 405 -2.97 -11.34 9.08
CA LEU A 405 -3.39 -11.78 7.74
C LEU A 405 -3.23 -13.31 7.64
N PRO A 406 -4.34 -14.08 7.65
CA PRO A 406 -4.28 -15.54 7.54
C PRO A 406 -3.74 -15.98 6.18
N ASP A 407 -3.13 -17.17 6.14
CA ASP A 407 -2.75 -17.80 4.87
C ASP A 407 -3.99 -18.02 4.01
N ASN A 408 -3.93 -17.68 2.72
CA ASN A 408 -4.96 -18.09 1.75
C ASN A 408 -4.98 -19.63 1.56
N ASN A 409 -3.89 -20.32 1.95
CA ASN A 409 -3.84 -21.78 2.07
C ASN A 409 -4.24 -22.31 3.47
N SER A 410 -4.68 -21.45 4.40
CA SER A 410 -5.23 -21.92 5.68
C SER A 410 -6.55 -22.63 5.44
N SER A 411 -6.46 -23.96 5.34
CA SER A 411 -7.60 -24.86 5.43
C SER A 411 -8.14 -24.83 6.87
N ILE A 412 -8.83 -23.74 7.19
CA ILE A 412 -9.80 -23.69 8.29
C ILE A 412 -10.82 -24.78 7.95
N TRP A 413 -10.63 -25.96 8.55
CA TRP A 413 -11.45 -27.13 8.27
C TRP A 413 -12.91 -26.72 8.50
N PRO A 414 -13.78 -26.84 7.48
CA PRO A 414 -15.14 -26.34 7.58
C PRO A 414 -15.81 -27.00 8.78
N THR A 415 -16.60 -26.26 9.56
CA THR A 415 -16.93 -26.61 10.96
C THR A 415 -17.48 -28.03 11.15
N TRP A 416 -18.16 -28.58 10.13
CA TRP A 416 -18.61 -29.98 10.11
C TRP A 416 -17.46 -31.00 10.24
N ALA A 417 -16.30 -30.76 9.65
CA ALA A 417 -15.14 -31.64 9.71
C ALA A 417 -14.47 -31.62 11.10
N ILE A 418 -14.40 -30.44 11.73
CA ILE A 418 -13.96 -30.31 13.14
C ILE A 418 -14.92 -31.09 14.06
N ILE A 419 -16.23 -30.94 13.84
CA ILE A 419 -17.27 -31.69 14.57
C ILE A 419 -17.11 -33.20 14.36
N LEU A 420 -16.84 -33.68 13.13
CA LEU A 420 -16.59 -35.11 12.87
C LEU A 420 -15.34 -35.64 13.59
N ILE A 421 -14.25 -34.87 13.66
CA ILE A 421 -13.04 -35.26 14.39
C ILE A 421 -13.34 -35.38 15.89
N VAL A 422 -14.07 -34.43 16.47
CA VAL A 422 -14.47 -34.46 17.89
C VAL A 422 -15.41 -35.63 18.19
N LEU A 423 -16.41 -35.90 17.33
CA LEU A 423 -17.31 -37.05 17.45
C LEU A 423 -16.56 -38.39 17.29
N GLY A 424 -15.56 -38.45 16.40
CA GLY A 424 -14.66 -39.59 16.25
C GLY A 424 -13.85 -39.86 17.53
N GLY A 425 -13.30 -38.81 18.15
CA GLY A 425 -12.61 -38.91 19.44
C GLY A 425 -13.52 -39.40 20.57
N ILE A 426 -14.74 -38.84 20.69
CA ILE A 426 -15.72 -39.25 21.70
C ILE A 426 -16.13 -40.72 21.51
N THR A 427 -16.43 -41.15 20.28
CA THR A 427 -16.83 -42.53 20.00
C THR A 427 -15.69 -43.53 20.25
N LEU A 428 -14.44 -43.19 19.94
CA LEU A 428 -13.27 -43.99 20.33
C LEU A 428 -13.15 -44.11 21.86
N CYS A 429 -13.30 -43.01 22.61
CA CYS A 429 -13.28 -43.05 24.07
C CYS A 429 -14.41 -43.93 24.66
N CYS A 430 -15.62 -43.86 24.09
CA CYS A 430 -16.73 -44.74 24.47
C CYS A 430 -16.44 -46.22 24.18
N ILE A 431 -15.83 -46.53 23.03
CA ILE A 431 -15.42 -47.91 22.67
C ILE A 431 -14.36 -48.43 23.65
N TYR A 432 -13.34 -47.64 23.98
CA TYR A 432 -12.35 -48.02 25.00
C TYR A 432 -12.99 -48.23 26.38
N GLY A 433 -13.91 -47.36 26.79
CA GLY A 433 -14.68 -47.55 28.04
C GLY A 433 -15.46 -48.86 28.07
N LEU A 434 -16.17 -49.19 26.98
CA LEU A 434 -16.91 -50.44 26.84
C LEU A 434 -16.00 -51.68 26.83
N ILE A 435 -14.82 -51.61 26.19
CA ILE A 435 -13.82 -52.68 26.23
C ILE A 435 -13.31 -52.89 27.66
N CYS A 436 -12.98 -51.83 28.38
CA CYS A 436 -12.56 -51.91 29.79
C CYS A 436 -13.65 -52.54 30.67
N VAL A 437 -14.90 -52.10 30.56
CA VAL A 437 -16.05 -52.70 31.28
C VAL A 437 -16.22 -54.18 30.91
N GLY A 438 -16.12 -54.55 29.63
CA GLY A 438 -16.19 -55.94 29.17
C GLY A 438 -15.05 -56.82 29.70
N CYS A 439 -13.85 -56.28 29.83
CA CYS A 439 -12.71 -56.95 30.46
C CYS A 439 -12.93 -57.18 31.96
N CYS A 440 -13.43 -56.18 32.69
CA CYS A 440 -13.83 -56.33 34.10
C CYS A 440 -14.94 -57.39 34.26
N PHE A 441 -15.95 -57.39 33.38
CA PHE A 441 -17.04 -58.36 33.42
C PHE A 441 -16.54 -59.80 33.14
N LYS A 442 -15.58 -59.96 32.22
CA LYS A 442 -14.90 -61.26 31.99
C LYS A 442 -14.06 -61.73 33.18
N GLN A 443 -13.44 -60.83 33.94
CA GLN A 443 -12.76 -61.20 35.19
C GLN A 443 -13.77 -61.66 36.25
N ILE A 444 -14.88 -60.94 36.44
CA ILE A 444 -15.95 -61.31 37.38
C ILE A 444 -16.54 -62.69 37.01
N GLN A 445 -16.82 -62.94 35.73
CA GLN A 445 -17.30 -64.26 35.27
C GLN A 445 -16.29 -65.39 35.53
N LYS A 446 -14.98 -65.14 35.40
CA LYS A 446 -13.94 -66.13 35.75
C LYS A 446 -13.95 -66.48 37.23
N VAL A 447 -14.15 -65.50 38.13
CA VAL A 447 -14.27 -65.75 39.58
C VAL A 447 -15.52 -66.57 39.89
N VAL A 448 -16.67 -66.21 39.31
CA VAL A 448 -17.94 -66.95 39.51
C VAL A 448 -17.87 -68.39 38.99
N LEU A 449 -17.19 -68.62 37.86
CA LEU A 449 -16.99 -69.98 37.32
C LEU A 449 -15.95 -70.79 38.13
N GLY A 450 -14.89 -70.15 38.63
CA GLY A 450 -13.91 -70.79 39.52
C GLY A 450 -14.57 -71.34 40.80
N ASN A 451 -15.36 -70.51 41.48
CA ASN A 451 -16.10 -70.89 42.68
C ASN A 451 -17.13 -72.02 42.42
N LYS A 452 -17.54 -72.23 41.17
CA LYS A 452 -18.45 -73.33 40.80
C LYS A 452 -17.69 -74.66 40.63
N ALA A 453 -16.53 -74.64 39.97
CA ALA A 453 -15.66 -75.80 39.80
C ALA A 453 -15.04 -76.32 41.11
N GLU A 454 -14.87 -75.45 42.11
CA GLU A 454 -14.34 -75.83 43.43
C GLU A 454 -15.38 -76.58 44.28
N ASN A 455 -16.67 -76.20 44.17
CA ASN A 455 -17.77 -76.89 44.85
C ASN A 455 -18.00 -78.32 44.32
N GLU A 456 -17.85 -78.55 43.01
CA GLU A 456 -18.00 -79.89 42.41
C GLU A 456 -16.85 -80.83 42.84
N LYS A 457 -15.63 -80.32 43.04
CA LYS A 457 -14.49 -81.13 43.54
C LYS A 457 -14.67 -81.60 44.98
N ASN A 458 -15.24 -80.76 45.85
CA ASN A 458 -15.45 -81.09 47.26
C ASN A 458 -16.50 -82.21 47.50
N GLN A 459 -17.30 -82.57 46.49
CA GLN A 459 -18.27 -83.65 46.59
C GLN A 459 -17.69 -85.05 46.25
N PHE A 460 -16.49 -85.11 45.66
CA PHE A 460 -15.90 -86.37 45.15
C PHE A 460 -14.73 -86.93 46.00
N SER A 461 -14.27 -86.20 47.01
CA SER A 461 -13.08 -86.53 47.82
C SER A 461 -13.38 -87.26 49.15
N LEU A 462 -14.65 -87.46 49.50
CA LEU A 462 -15.05 -87.96 50.83
C LEU A 462 -15.07 -89.51 50.98
N SER A 463 -14.61 -90.26 49.97
CA SER A 463 -14.91 -91.71 49.82
C SER A 463 -13.68 -92.62 49.59
N ARG A 464 -12.53 -92.28 50.20
CA ARG A 464 -11.33 -93.14 50.51
C ARG A 464 -10.21 -92.19 50.98
N ASN A 465 -9.77 -92.08 52.23
CA ASN A 465 -9.91 -92.88 53.45
C ASN A 465 -9.44 -94.35 53.40
N VAL A 466 -8.43 -94.61 54.25
CA VAL A 466 -8.03 -95.90 54.85
C VAL A 466 -7.50 -96.97 53.88
N GLU A 467 -6.18 -97.06 53.77
CA GLU A 467 -5.43 -98.20 54.34
C GLU A 467 -3.94 -97.86 54.60
N GLU A 468 -3.34 -98.64 55.51
CA GLU A 468 -2.05 -98.46 56.20
C GLU A 468 -0.81 -98.46 55.25
N GLY A 469 0.40 -97.97 55.58
CA GLY A 469 1.26 -98.23 56.76
C GLY A 469 2.37 -99.23 56.38
N ARG A 470 3.54 -99.36 57.05
CA ARG A 470 4.10 -98.80 58.30
C ARG A 470 5.62 -99.13 58.36
N ARG A 471 6.36 -98.53 59.32
CA ARG A 471 7.69 -98.91 59.91
C ARG A 471 8.89 -98.04 59.46
N ASN A 472 9.86 -97.66 60.32
CA ASN A 472 9.92 -97.76 61.79
C ASN A 472 10.94 -96.77 62.45
N THR A 473 10.52 -96.14 63.56
CA THR A 473 11.25 -95.86 64.83
C THR A 473 12.76 -95.47 64.85
N ASN A 474 13.09 -94.31 65.45
CA ASN A 474 13.60 -94.26 66.85
C ASN A 474 13.86 -92.84 67.44
N ARG A 475 13.42 -92.66 68.71
CA ARG A 475 13.86 -91.78 69.83
C ARG A 475 14.03 -90.24 69.70
N THR A 476 13.23 -89.56 70.54
CA THR A 476 13.43 -88.32 71.35
C THR A 476 14.67 -88.40 72.28
N GLU A 477 15.13 -87.40 73.07
CA GLU A 477 14.69 -86.04 73.52
C GLU A 477 15.83 -84.98 73.25
N GLN A 478 15.83 -83.64 73.48
CA GLN A 478 14.89 -82.52 73.78
C GLN A 478 15.31 -81.62 75.01
N ILE A 479 14.97 -80.31 74.97
CA ILE A 479 15.09 -79.25 76.04
C ILE A 479 16.44 -78.46 76.14
N GLN A 480 16.36 -77.18 76.55
CA GLN A 480 17.38 -76.07 76.60
C GLN A 480 17.97 -75.86 78.05
N PRO A 481 18.78 -74.83 78.49
CA PRO A 481 19.09 -73.46 77.96
C PRO A 481 20.59 -72.93 78.13
N PRO A 482 20.96 -71.73 78.69
CA PRO A 482 21.15 -70.40 78.00
C PRO A 482 22.47 -69.56 78.28
N GLN A 483 22.55 -68.31 77.74
CA GLN A 483 23.45 -67.14 78.09
C GLN A 483 24.89 -67.16 77.46
N ILE A 484 25.73 -66.10 77.27
CA ILE A 484 25.74 -64.59 77.38
C ILE A 484 26.90 -64.04 76.45
N ASN A 485 27.23 -62.77 76.10
CA ASN A 485 27.40 -61.46 76.81
C ASN A 485 27.48 -60.20 75.87
N ASN A 486 27.71 -59.02 76.48
CA ASN A 486 28.04 -57.63 76.03
C ASN A 486 29.29 -57.44 75.11
N ASN A 487 29.52 -56.34 74.34
CA ASN A 487 28.83 -55.02 74.12
C ASN A 487 29.08 -54.51 72.64
N ASN A 488 29.08 -53.24 72.16
CA ASN A 488 29.17 -51.87 72.70
C ASN A 488 28.61 -50.75 71.73
N ASN A 489 28.75 -49.46 72.10
CA ASN A 489 28.36 -48.22 71.37
C ASN A 489 29.30 -47.86 70.17
N ASN A 490 29.05 -46.88 69.26
CA ASN A 490 28.28 -45.60 69.35
C ASN A 490 27.84 -45.02 67.96
N ASN A 491 27.16 -43.86 67.94
CA ASN A 491 26.62 -43.14 66.75
C ASN A 491 27.70 -42.58 65.77
N ASP A 492 27.35 -42.26 64.50
CA ASP A 492 26.93 -40.90 64.07
C ASP A 492 26.52 -40.76 62.57
N ARG A 493 26.42 -39.53 62.03
CA ARG A 493 25.58 -39.14 60.87
C ARG A 493 26.31 -38.23 59.83
N ILE A 494 25.86 -38.27 58.56
CA ILE A 494 26.13 -37.32 57.44
C ILE A 494 27.55 -37.34 56.81
N VAL A 495 27.64 -37.32 55.46
CA VAL A 495 28.40 -36.38 54.57
C VAL A 495 28.72 -36.98 53.19
N VAL A 496 28.54 -36.17 52.15
CA VAL A 496 28.81 -36.47 50.73
C VAL A 496 30.31 -36.47 50.40
N ARG A 497 30.78 -37.39 49.55
CA ARG A 497 31.92 -37.15 48.65
C ARG A 497 31.70 -37.76 47.27
N VAL A 498 32.05 -36.99 46.26
CA VAL A 498 32.23 -37.41 44.86
C VAL A 498 33.72 -37.69 44.63
N PRO A 499 34.06 -38.64 43.74
CA PRO A 499 35.22 -38.46 42.86
C PRO A 499 34.81 -38.52 41.39
N GLN A 500 35.42 -37.68 40.55
CA GLN A 500 35.47 -37.82 39.10
C GLN A 500 36.59 -38.80 38.69
N TYR A 501 36.53 -39.29 37.46
CA TYR A 501 37.57 -39.30 36.40
C TYR A 501 37.06 -40.27 35.30
N ASP A 502 36.79 -39.82 34.07
CA ASP A 502 37.72 -39.76 32.92
C ASP A 502 37.84 -41.15 32.21
N ASP A 503 37.85 -41.29 30.88
CA ASP A 503 37.54 -40.39 29.75
C ASP A 503 37.34 -41.27 28.47
N PHE A 504 37.45 -40.69 27.25
CA PHE A 504 37.49 -41.33 25.91
C PHE A 504 36.13 -41.68 25.25
N HIS A 505 35.96 -41.62 23.92
CA HIS A 505 36.94 -41.52 22.82
C HIS A 505 36.36 -40.83 21.55
N HIS A 506 37.21 -40.08 20.83
CA HIS A 506 37.14 -39.68 19.40
C HIS A 506 35.91 -38.88 18.89
N ASP A 507 36.06 -37.69 18.28
CA ASP A 507 36.78 -37.30 17.03
C ASP A 507 35.96 -37.60 15.74
N ASP A 508 35.99 -36.80 14.67
CA ASP A 508 36.97 -35.77 14.30
C ASP A 508 36.42 -34.66 13.36
N GLN A 509 37.12 -33.50 13.30
CA GLN A 509 37.23 -32.49 12.20
C GLN A 509 35.95 -31.90 11.51
N ASP A 510 35.92 -30.64 11.03
CA ASP A 510 36.89 -29.53 11.03
C ASP A 510 36.11 -28.18 11.07
N GLN A 511 36.55 -27.12 11.76
CA GLN A 511 37.44 -26.03 11.29
C GLN A 511 36.99 -25.27 10.01
N GLN A 512 37.18 -23.96 9.86
CA GLN A 512 38.03 -22.97 10.56
C GLN A 512 37.24 -21.65 10.77
N GLN A 513 37.31 -20.96 11.92
CA GLN A 513 38.20 -19.82 12.25
C GLN A 513 37.93 -18.51 11.45
N VAL A 514 38.08 -17.27 11.98
CA VAL A 514 38.66 -16.82 13.27
C VAL A 514 38.18 -15.40 13.68
N ARG A 515 37.97 -15.18 15.00
CA ARG A 515 38.09 -13.93 15.82
C ARG A 515 37.50 -12.60 15.27
N SER A 516 36.51 -11.97 15.93
CA SER A 516 36.55 -11.23 17.21
C SER A 516 37.44 -9.98 17.23
N ILE A 517 36.95 -8.84 17.76
CA ILE A 517 37.17 -8.37 19.15
C ILE A 517 36.09 -7.33 19.57
N PHE A 518 35.84 -7.23 20.88
CA PHE A 518 34.97 -6.26 21.55
C PHE A 518 35.41 -4.79 21.41
N GLN A 519 34.46 -3.83 21.47
CA GLN A 519 34.47 -2.85 22.57
C GLN A 519 33.13 -2.12 22.79
N LEU A 520 32.81 -1.88 24.06
CA LEU A 520 31.79 -0.95 24.58
C LEU A 520 32.50 0.22 25.24
N PRO A 521 31.92 1.43 25.22
CA PRO A 521 32.06 2.38 26.32
C PRO A 521 30.71 2.88 26.86
N LEU A 522 30.73 3.39 28.09
CA LEU A 522 29.58 3.96 28.80
C LEU A 522 29.62 5.51 28.78
N LEU A 523 28.43 6.11 28.76
CA LEU A 523 28.05 7.45 29.23
C LEU A 523 29.16 8.37 29.77
N GLN A 524 29.23 9.62 29.26
CA GLN A 524 28.94 10.81 30.10
C GLN A 524 28.81 12.15 29.34
N GLN A 525 27.83 12.96 29.82
CA GLN A 525 27.72 14.43 29.81
C GLN A 525 27.51 15.21 28.48
N GLN A 526 26.63 16.22 28.58
CA GLN A 526 26.38 17.26 27.58
C GLN A 526 27.50 18.33 27.61
N PRO A 527 27.53 19.25 26.62
CA PRO A 527 26.99 20.57 26.93
C PRO A 527 25.99 21.10 25.88
N ASN A 528 25.26 22.16 26.25
CA ASN A 528 24.28 22.83 25.40
C ASN A 528 24.91 23.47 24.15
N ASN A 529 24.20 23.42 23.02
CA ASN A 529 24.11 24.51 22.05
C ASN A 529 22.73 24.46 21.40
N ALA A 530 22.05 25.60 21.30
CA ALA A 530 20.70 25.70 20.74
C ALA A 530 20.70 26.65 19.54
N HIS A 531 20.26 26.18 18.38
CA HIS A 531 19.94 27.03 17.20
C HIS A 531 18.74 26.45 16.43
N ASN A 532 17.60 27.12 16.61
CA ASN A 532 16.50 27.36 15.67
C ASN A 532 16.15 26.27 14.63
N CYS A 533 15.07 25.54 14.89
CA CYS A 533 14.15 25.11 13.82
C CYS A 533 13.27 26.31 13.38
N PRO A 534 12.83 26.40 12.12
CA PRO A 534 11.79 27.34 11.70
C PRO A 534 10.38 26.71 11.83
N ASP A 535 9.47 27.39 12.53
CA ASP A 535 8.08 26.94 12.68
C ASP A 535 7.30 27.03 11.36
N TYR A 536 6.60 25.95 10.97
CA TYR A 536 5.57 26.00 9.94
C TYR A 536 4.29 26.62 10.53
N ASN A 537 4.02 27.88 10.19
CA ASN A 537 2.83 28.61 10.65
C ASN A 537 1.54 27.99 10.12
N MET A 538 0.70 27.47 11.03
CA MET A 538 -0.72 27.22 10.76
C MET A 538 -1.48 28.56 10.71
N THR A 539 -2.29 28.78 9.68
CA THR A 539 -3.29 29.86 9.68
C THR A 539 -4.70 29.29 9.63
N SER A 540 -5.26 28.97 10.80
CA SER A 540 -6.67 28.60 10.94
C SER A 540 -7.56 29.85 10.90
N THR A 541 -8.43 29.96 9.90
CA THR A 541 -9.44 31.03 9.80
C THR A 541 -10.73 30.62 10.51
N ALA A 542 -10.72 30.73 11.84
CA ALA A 542 -11.89 30.45 12.67
C ALA A 542 -13.04 31.45 12.43
N VAL A 543 -14.22 30.95 12.07
CA VAL A 543 -15.44 31.74 11.84
C VAL A 543 -15.98 32.33 13.16
N ARG A 544 -16.14 33.66 13.24
CA ARG A 544 -17.08 34.35 14.17
C ARG A 544 -17.71 35.59 13.50
N PRO A 545 -18.89 36.06 13.94
CA PRO A 545 -19.83 36.74 13.04
C PRO A 545 -20.05 38.24 13.29
N ASN A 546 -20.72 38.87 12.32
CA ASN A 546 -21.51 40.11 12.39
C ASN A 546 -20.83 41.41 12.83
N GLN A 547 -20.65 42.31 11.86
CA GLN A 547 -21.25 43.65 11.99
C GLN A 547 -22.03 44.00 10.71
N VAL A 548 -23.03 44.87 10.87
CA VAL A 548 -23.92 45.35 9.81
C VAL A 548 -23.65 46.84 9.60
N GLU A 549 -23.31 47.22 8.38
CA GLU A 549 -23.51 48.58 7.88
C GLU A 549 -24.35 48.55 6.61
N SER A 550 -24.99 49.69 6.31
CA SER A 550 -26.18 49.75 5.46
C SER A 550 -25.96 50.50 4.16
N GLU A 551 -26.37 49.90 3.04
CA GLU A 551 -26.71 50.66 1.83
C GLU A 551 -28.18 50.43 1.45
N GLN A 552 -28.83 51.51 0.99
CA GLN A 552 -30.25 51.51 0.63
C GLN A 552 -30.41 51.20 -0.85
N ILE A 553 -31.17 50.14 -1.20
CA ILE A 553 -31.74 49.99 -2.55
C ILE A 553 -33.24 49.76 -2.43
N SER A 554 -34.00 50.52 -3.23
CA SER A 554 -35.44 50.69 -3.09
C SER A 554 -36.24 49.47 -3.55
N ILE A 555 -37.24 49.08 -2.75
CA ILE A 555 -38.29 48.13 -3.18
C ILE A 555 -39.29 48.87 -4.08
N ASN A 556 -39.53 48.33 -5.28
CA ASN A 556 -40.76 48.55 -6.03
C ASN A 556 -41.55 47.24 -6.02
N MET A 557 -42.72 47.24 -5.36
CA MET A 557 -43.68 46.13 -5.44
C MET A 557 -44.60 46.31 -6.64
N LEU A 558 -45.02 45.21 -7.25
CA LEU A 558 -46.28 45.12 -7.98
C LEU A 558 -46.90 43.74 -7.70
N GLU A 559 -47.99 43.77 -6.93
CA GLU A 559 -48.98 42.73 -6.62
C GLU A 559 -48.47 41.30 -6.27
#